data_AF-A0A290XC31-F1
#
_entry.id   AF-A0A290XC31-F1
#
_cell.length_a   1.000
_cell.length_b   1.000
_cell.length_c   1.000
_cell.angle_alpha   90.00
_cell.angle_beta   90.00
_cell.angle_gamma   90.00
#
_symmetry.space_group_name_H-M   'P 1'
#
loop_
_entity.id
_entity.type
_entity.pdbx_description
1 polymer ?
#
loop_
_entity_poly.entity_id
_entity_poly.type
_entity_poly.pdbx_seq_one_letter_code
_entity_poly.pdbx_strand_id
1 'polypeptide(L)'
;MEWQTNPLLREEIEAPRRARPVIPMLYRWCPCVGMTMLMWKGQAVGAVYPDGRYWLKWRRRQYAGTAASAAQARRFMTRWLSARRHAAPLLDEDLPPPALMPLDTFLREYDH
;
A
#
# COMPACT_ATOMS: atom_id res chain seq x y z
N MET A 1 -9.55 16.70 -55.80
CA MET A 1 -8.60 16.70 -54.68
C MET A 1 -8.71 15.35 -54.00
N GLU A 2 -7.81 14.43 -54.32
CA GLU A 2 -7.78 13.10 -53.73
C GLU A 2 -6.97 13.18 -52.43
N TRP A 3 -7.64 12.94 -51.30
CA TRP A 3 -6.96 12.78 -50.02
C TRP A 3 -6.34 11.39 -50.00
N GLN A 4 -5.05 11.33 -50.33
CA GLN A 4 -4.23 10.13 -50.22
C GLN A 4 -3.97 9.85 -48.73
N THR A 5 -4.81 9.02 -48.13
CA THR A 5 -4.63 8.59 -46.75
C THR A 5 -3.44 7.62 -46.70
N ASN A 6 -2.34 8.10 -46.13
CA ASN A 6 -1.09 7.36 -45.95
C ASN A 6 -1.34 6.06 -45.15
N PRO A 7 -1.08 4.85 -45.70
CA PRO A 7 -1.42 3.58 -45.05
C PRO A 7 -0.48 3.18 -43.91
N LEU A 8 0.57 3.96 -43.62
CA LEU A 8 1.58 3.64 -42.60
C LEU A 8 1.23 4.11 -41.18
N LEU A 9 0.07 4.73 -40.96
CA LEU A 9 -0.38 5.20 -39.64
C LEU A 9 -1.31 4.21 -38.90
N ARG A 10 -1.38 2.94 -39.34
CA ARG A 10 -2.24 1.91 -38.72
C ARG A 10 -1.54 1.01 -37.71
N GLU A 11 -0.29 1.30 -37.35
CA GLU A 11 0.49 0.46 -36.42
C GLU A 11 0.78 1.12 -35.06
N GLU A 12 -0.07 2.04 -34.58
CA GLU A 12 -0.20 2.23 -33.13
C GLU A 12 -1.25 1.24 -32.60
N ILE A 13 -0.90 -0.04 -32.66
CA ILE A 13 -1.59 -1.07 -31.88
C ILE A 13 -1.32 -0.68 -30.42
N GLU A 14 -2.37 -0.28 -29.71
CA GLU A 14 -2.38 -0.04 -28.27
C GLU A 14 -1.49 -1.08 -27.59
N ALA A 15 -0.29 -0.67 -27.16
CA ALA A 15 0.55 -1.53 -26.36
C ALA A 15 -0.32 -1.94 -25.16
N PRO A 16 -0.65 -3.23 -24.97
CA PRO A 16 -1.47 -3.63 -23.86
C PRO A 16 -0.72 -3.18 -22.62
N ARG A 17 -1.30 -2.22 -21.87
CA ARG A 17 -0.74 -1.77 -20.58
C ARG A 17 -0.44 -3.03 -19.81
N ARG A 18 0.85 -3.40 -19.71
CA ARG A 18 1.29 -4.59 -18.98
C ARG A 18 0.56 -4.56 -17.64
N ALA A 19 -0.34 -5.50 -17.43
CA ALA A 19 -1.05 -5.61 -16.17
C ALA A 19 0.04 -5.72 -15.11
N ARG A 20 0.20 -4.67 -14.30
CA ARG A 20 1.20 -4.67 -13.22
C ARG A 20 0.93 -5.93 -12.40
N PRO A 21 1.97 -6.73 -12.08
CA PRO A 21 1.78 -7.97 -11.35
C PRO A 21 0.93 -7.70 -10.11
N VAL A 22 -0.23 -8.36 -10.06
CA VAL A 22 -1.13 -8.27 -8.91
C VAL A 22 -0.46 -9.08 -7.82
N ILE A 23 0.29 -8.42 -6.95
CA ILE A 23 0.85 -9.06 -5.77
C ILE A 23 -0.34 -9.55 -4.95
N PRO A 24 -0.43 -10.87 -4.63
CA PRO A 24 -1.51 -11.38 -3.81
C PRO A 24 -1.55 -10.59 -2.50
N MET A 25 -2.71 -10.00 -2.22
CA MET A 25 -2.94 -9.24 -1.02
C MET A 25 -3.00 -10.21 0.17
N LEU A 26 -1.85 -10.46 0.82
CA LEU A 26 -1.69 -11.19 2.09
C LEU A 26 -2.34 -10.47 3.30
N TYR A 27 -3.37 -9.65 3.08
CA TYR A 27 -4.13 -9.07 4.16
C TYR A 27 -5.13 -10.07 4.70
N ARG A 28 -5.10 -10.28 6.01
CA ARG A 28 -6.06 -11.13 6.69
C ARG A 28 -6.78 -10.33 7.76
N TRP A 29 -8.11 -10.38 7.75
CA TRP A 29 -8.90 -9.90 8.87
C TRP A 29 -8.96 -11.00 9.94
N CYS A 30 -8.58 -10.67 11.17
CA CYS A 30 -8.65 -11.55 12.32
C CYS A 30 -9.61 -10.95 13.36
N PRO A 31 -10.62 -11.71 13.82
CA PRO A 31 -11.42 -11.28 14.96
C PRO A 31 -10.56 -11.35 16.23
N CYS A 32 -10.56 -10.27 17.00
CA CYS A 32 -9.90 -10.17 18.30
C CYS A 32 -10.90 -9.69 19.35
N VAL A 33 -10.56 -9.81 20.62
CA VAL A 33 -11.44 -9.33 21.70
C VAL A 33 -11.65 -7.82 21.55
N GLY A 34 -12.90 -7.41 21.34
CA GLY A 34 -13.29 -6.01 21.24
C GLY A 34 -12.93 -5.28 19.93
N MET A 35 -12.39 -5.96 18.92
CA MET A 35 -12.10 -5.34 17.60
C MET A 35 -11.82 -6.39 16.51
N THR A 36 -11.88 -5.98 15.24
CA THR A 36 -11.35 -6.79 14.12
C THR A 36 -10.01 -6.21 13.68
N MET A 37 -8.94 -6.99 13.76
CA MET A 37 -7.60 -6.59 13.34
C MET A 37 -7.34 -6.93 11.88
N LEU A 38 -6.61 -6.06 11.21
CA LEU A 38 -6.07 -6.29 9.88
C LEU A 38 -4.60 -6.69 10.03
N MET A 39 -4.27 -7.88 9.56
CA MET A 39 -2.94 -8.47 9.61
C MET A 39 -2.29 -8.45 8.23
N TRP A 40 -0.99 -8.20 8.18
CA TRP A 40 -0.13 -8.35 7.01
C TRP A 40 1.17 -9.02 7.42
N LYS A 41 1.53 -10.15 6.78
CA LYS A 41 2.73 -10.95 7.14
C LYS A 41 2.89 -11.22 8.66
N GLY A 42 1.78 -11.43 9.36
CA GLY A 42 1.79 -11.67 10.81
C GLY A 42 1.84 -10.41 11.68
N GLN A 43 1.93 -9.21 11.09
CA GLN A 43 1.92 -7.94 11.82
C GLN A 43 0.58 -7.22 11.75
N ALA A 44 0.24 -6.49 12.81
CA ALA A 44 -0.96 -5.67 12.90
C ALA A 44 -0.79 -4.35 12.14
N VAL A 45 -1.50 -4.21 11.03
CA VAL A 45 -1.47 -3.00 10.19
C VAL A 45 -2.74 -2.17 10.29
N GLY A 46 -3.79 -2.67 10.93
CA GLY A 46 -5.00 -1.90 11.14
C GLY A 46 -5.94 -2.53 12.15
N ALA A 47 -6.94 -1.78 12.59
CA ALA A 47 -8.04 -2.31 13.38
C ALA A 47 -9.34 -1.56 13.12
N VAL A 48 -10.45 -2.25 13.37
CA VAL A 48 -11.82 -1.72 13.35
C VAL A 48 -12.50 -2.10 14.66
N TYR A 49 -13.01 -1.09 15.36
CA TYR A 49 -13.75 -1.26 16.60
C TYR A 49 -15.27 -1.39 16.33
N PRO A 50 -16.03 -1.99 17.26
CA PRO A 50 -17.49 -2.16 17.13
C PRO A 50 -18.25 -0.85 16.88
N ASP A 51 -17.77 0.25 17.47
CA ASP A 51 -18.34 1.60 17.32
C ASP A 51 -18.00 2.29 15.99
N GLY A 52 -17.30 1.59 15.08
CA GLY A 52 -16.92 2.13 13.78
C GLY A 52 -15.66 3.00 13.79
N ARG A 53 -14.99 3.19 14.94
CA ARG A 53 -13.62 3.73 14.94
C ARG A 53 -12.69 2.77 14.22
N TYR A 54 -11.71 3.31 13.51
CA TYR A 54 -10.71 2.50 12.83
C TYR A 54 -9.36 3.20 12.73
N TRP A 55 -8.31 2.41 12.56
CA TRP A 55 -6.99 2.90 12.19
C TRP A 55 -6.31 1.96 11.20
N LEU A 56 -5.40 2.52 10.41
CA LEU A 56 -4.59 1.85 9.41
C LEU A 56 -3.18 2.45 9.42
N LYS A 57 -2.17 1.63 9.67
CA LYS A 57 -0.75 1.98 9.49
C LYS A 57 -0.35 1.75 8.04
N TRP A 58 0.30 2.74 7.45
CA TRP A 58 0.79 2.69 6.08
C TRP A 58 1.94 3.68 5.86
N ARG A 59 3.12 3.20 5.45
CA ARG A 59 4.28 4.02 5.09
C ARG A 59 4.58 5.11 6.15
N ARG A 60 4.95 4.72 7.38
CA ARG A 60 5.26 5.63 8.50
C ARG A 60 4.12 6.55 8.94
N ARG A 61 2.90 6.31 8.47
CA ARG A 61 1.73 7.11 8.83
C ARG A 61 0.62 6.24 9.37
N GLN A 62 -0.03 6.72 10.42
CA GLN A 62 -1.26 6.14 10.92
C GLN A 62 -2.43 6.99 10.45
N TYR A 63 -3.33 6.38 9.69
CA TYR A 63 -4.60 6.96 9.28
C TYR A 63 -5.67 6.46 10.25
N ALA A 64 -6.31 7.37 10.98
CA ALA A 64 -7.40 7.05 11.89
C ALA A 64 -8.68 7.77 11.46
N GLY A 65 -9.83 7.20 11.81
CA GLY A 65 -11.12 7.79 11.51
C GLY A 65 -12.27 7.09 12.21
N THR A 66 -13.48 7.52 11.90
CA THR A 66 -14.71 6.94 12.43
C THR A 66 -15.72 6.81 11.29
N ALA A 67 -16.37 5.65 11.23
CA ALA A 67 -17.48 5.37 10.33
C ALA A 67 -18.76 5.13 11.15
N ALA A 68 -19.92 5.09 10.49
CA ALA A 68 -21.19 4.84 11.17
C ALA A 68 -21.31 3.41 11.74
N SER A 69 -20.46 2.48 11.29
CA SER A 69 -20.41 1.11 11.82
C SER A 69 -19.08 0.43 11.54
N ALA A 70 -18.78 -0.62 12.29
CA ALA A 70 -17.63 -1.50 12.04
C ALA A 70 -17.63 -2.07 10.60
N ALA A 71 -18.80 -2.46 10.09
CA ALA A 71 -18.93 -2.97 8.73
C ALA A 71 -18.54 -1.92 7.67
N GLN A 72 -18.95 -0.67 7.88
CA GLN A 72 -18.61 0.43 6.99
C GLN A 72 -17.11 0.76 7.05
N ALA A 73 -16.53 0.84 8.25
CA ALA A 73 -15.10 1.05 8.43
C ALA A 73 -14.27 -0.03 7.71
N ARG A 74 -14.65 -1.31 7.85
CA ARG A 74 -14.00 -2.43 7.16
C ARG A 74 -14.09 -2.30 5.63
N ARG A 75 -15.24 -1.89 5.09
CA ARG A 75 -15.42 -1.64 3.65
C ARG A 75 -14.52 -0.51 3.15
N PHE A 76 -14.44 0.59 3.89
CA PHE A 76 -13.56 1.72 3.55
C PHE A 76 -12.10 1.30 3.52
N MET A 77 -11.61 0.61 4.56
CA MET A 77 -10.24 0.11 4.60
C MET A 77 -9.95 -0.86 3.45
N THR A 78 -10.87 -1.80 3.18
CA THR A 78 -10.70 -2.79 2.11
C THR A 78 -10.64 -2.12 0.73
N ARG A 79 -11.50 -1.13 0.45
CA ARG A 79 -11.46 -0.35 -0.79
C ARG A 79 -10.20 0.50 -0.91
N TRP A 80 -9.76 1.09 0.20
CA TRP A 80 -8.55 1.91 0.22
C TRP A 80 -7.31 1.10 -0.10
N LEU A 81 -7.23 -0.13 0.45
CA LEU A 81 -6.16 -1.09 0.18
C LEU A 81 -6.20 -1.58 -1.26
N SER A 82 -7.37 -1.99 -1.77
CA SER A 82 -7.50 -2.51 -3.13
C SER A 82 -7.09 -1.49 -4.21
N ALA A 83 -7.41 -0.21 -4.00
CA ALA A 83 -6.96 0.88 -4.87
C ALA A 83 -5.43 1.04 -4.89
N ARG A 84 -4.75 0.60 -3.82
CA ARG A 84 -3.30 0.69 -3.61
C ARG A 84 -2.60 -0.65 -3.73
N ARG A 85 -3.20 -1.65 -4.38
CA ARG A 85 -2.63 -3.02 -4.60
C ARG A 85 -1.22 -3.08 -5.18
N HIS A 86 -0.79 -2.00 -5.84
CA HIS A 86 0.53 -1.87 -6.46
C HIS A 86 1.60 -1.31 -5.50
N ALA A 87 1.20 -0.85 -4.32
CA ALA A 87 2.08 -0.43 -3.26
C ALA A 87 1.94 -1.45 -2.13
N ALA A 88 3.02 -2.17 -1.81
CA ALA A 88 3.05 -2.97 -0.60
C ALA A 88 2.76 -2.06 0.61
N PRO A 89 2.04 -2.54 1.64
CA PRO A 89 2.02 -1.89 2.93
C PRO A 89 3.45 -1.96 3.46
N LEU A 90 4.23 -0.92 3.19
CA LEU A 90 5.54 -0.78 3.80
C LEU A 90 5.28 -0.50 5.28
N LEU A 91 5.50 -1.54 6.07
CA LEU A 91 5.72 -1.45 7.49
C LEU A 91 7.03 -0.69 7.72
N ASP A 92 7.12 -0.03 8.85
CA ASP A 92 8.31 0.78 9.17
C ASP A 92 9.58 -0.08 9.28
N GLU A 93 9.40 -1.37 9.59
CA GLU A 93 10.44 -2.41 9.65
C GLU A 93 10.89 -2.90 8.27
N ASP A 94 10.02 -2.82 7.25
CA ASP A 94 10.35 -3.16 5.86
C ASP A 94 11.05 -1.99 5.14
N LEU A 95 11.01 -0.79 5.72
CA LEU A 95 11.71 0.36 5.19
C LEU A 95 13.18 0.29 5.63
N PRO A 96 14.14 0.60 4.74
CA PRO A 96 15.51 0.75 5.17
C PRO A 96 15.55 1.76 6.33
N PRO A 97 16.38 1.52 7.37
CA PRO A 97 16.54 2.46 8.45
C PRO A 97 16.86 3.84 7.85
N PRO A 98 16.34 4.94 8.42
CA PRO A 98 16.57 6.27 7.89
C PRO A 98 18.07 6.56 7.93
N ALA A 99 18.74 6.33 6.79
CA ALA A 99 20.18 6.39 6.59
C ALA A 99 20.99 5.70 7.70
N LEU A 100 21.58 4.54 7.40
CA LEU A 100 22.90 4.28 7.98
C LEU A 100 23.73 5.52 7.66
N MET A 101 24.29 6.12 8.71
CA MET A 101 25.15 7.29 8.61
C MET A 101 26.07 7.14 7.38
N PRO A 102 26.28 8.19 6.56
CA PRO A 102 27.15 8.09 5.39
C PRO A 102 28.47 7.39 5.76
N LEU A 103 28.95 6.47 4.93
CA LEU A 103 30.12 5.63 5.26
C LEU A 103 31.33 6.48 5.69
N ASP A 104 31.47 7.65 5.09
CA ASP A 104 32.44 8.70 5.42
C ASP A 104 32.31 9.22 6.86
N THR A 105 31.08 9.33 7.38
CA THR A 105 30.84 9.72 8.77
C THR A 105 31.13 8.56 9.73
N PHE A 106 30.83 7.32 9.34
CA PHE A 106 31.11 6.12 10.15
C PHE A 106 32.62 5.86 10.29
N LEU A 107 33.38 6.00 9.20
CA LEU A 107 34.83 5.81 9.20
C LEU A 107 35.55 6.86 10.06
N ARG A 108 35.05 8.10 10.10
CA ARG A 108 35.62 9.15 10.97
C ARG A 108 35.46 8.88 12.46
N GLU A 109 34.39 8.19 12.87
CA GLU A 109 34.17 7.85 14.28
C GLU A 109 35.02 6.64 14.74
N TYR A 110 35.52 5.81 13.82
CA TYR A 110 36.25 4.58 14.12
C TYR A 110 37.77 4.67 13.96
N ASP A 111 38.30 5.78 13.43
CA ASP A 111 39.74 6.05 13.27
C ASP A 111 40.39 6.65 14.55
N HIS A 112 39.81 6.44 15.74
CA HIS A 112 40.28 7.02 17.01
C HIS A 112 40.47 5.97 18.11
#